data_AF-A0A2V7XV95-F1
#
_entry.id   AF-A0A2V7XV95-F1
#
_cell.length_a   1.000
_cell.length_b   1.000
_cell.length_c   1.000
_cell.angle_alpha   90.00
_cell.angle_beta   90.00
_cell.angle_gamma   90.00
#
_symmetry.space_group_name_H-M   'P 1'
#
loop_
_entity.id
_entity.type
_entity.pdbx_description
1 polymer ?
#
loop_
_entity_poly.entity_id
_entity_poly.type
_entity_poly.pdbx_seq_one_letter_code
_entity_poly.pdbx_strand_id
1 'polypeptide(L)'
;MVAREYACTAAGKTRCGPDRHTYSDRVDRPGDRCRHRRPRRDAAADRLSAAAHDSSFRLRRVADPRTRRCVLHRHRGLMRVIDFHNHFYPPAYLDALRSGSSRVRVTVDAEGNPVLHYPGDYNIAVRGHRDIAYRESVLQEHGVDTQILSLTTPGTHVEEPATAVKLARLVNDGFASIVRGSNGRFAAVATLPLSDPTASAKELERACRQLGFCGAMVFSNINGIALSDDRFRPVWEIANDLGAVIHIHPTSPVGVEAMKDYWLMPLVGFPLDTTLAAASLVFSGTVDRFPRIKWALGHLGGAIPYLVERLDRGFYAFKECRAHIDRPPSEYLKEFYYDSVNFDVRALQLAIDFAGADHILAGSDYPHQIGSLRKMLDSIAALDLSEADRAAILGGNAARLLLRD
;
A
#
# COMPACT_ATOMS: atom_id res chain seq x y z
N MET A 1 -8.54 -49.86 2.59
CA MET A 1 -7.68 -50.97 3.03
C MET A 1 -6.30 -50.38 3.29
N VAL A 2 -5.85 -50.45 4.55
CA VAL A 2 -4.53 -50.15 5.11
C VAL A 2 -4.04 -48.68 5.14
N ALA A 3 -4.24 -48.08 6.31
CA ALA A 3 -3.52 -46.94 6.86
C ALA A 3 -2.10 -47.33 7.31
N ARG A 4 -1.17 -46.38 7.36
CA ARG A 4 0.05 -46.49 8.16
C ARG A 4 0.24 -45.23 8.99
N GLU A 5 0.02 -45.41 10.29
CA GLU A 5 0.49 -44.55 11.37
C GLU A 5 2.02 -44.66 11.49
N TYR A 6 2.68 -43.56 11.84
CA TYR A 6 3.96 -43.61 12.55
C TYR A 6 3.92 -42.63 13.72
N ALA A 7 3.83 -43.22 14.91
CA ALA A 7 4.07 -42.58 16.19
C ALA A 7 5.57 -42.28 16.36
N CYS A 8 5.89 -41.10 16.91
CA CYS A 8 7.25 -40.73 17.29
C CYS A 8 7.32 -40.67 18.82
N THR A 9 8.13 -41.54 19.42
CA THR A 9 8.44 -41.58 20.85
C THR A 9 9.64 -40.69 21.16
N ALA A 10 9.53 -39.94 22.25
CA ALA A 10 10.60 -39.14 22.82
C ALA A 10 11.34 -39.93 23.93
N ALA A 11 12.67 -39.83 23.97
CA ALA A 11 13.49 -39.73 25.20
C ALA A 11 15.00 -39.81 24.88
N GLY A 12 15.82 -39.00 25.57
CA GLY A 12 17.17 -39.44 25.97
C GLY A 12 18.35 -38.49 25.74
N LYS A 13 18.60 -37.62 26.73
CA LYS A 13 19.80 -36.78 27.01
C LYS A 13 21.18 -37.39 26.69
N THR A 14 22.16 -36.55 26.35
CA THR A 14 23.54 -36.55 26.92
C THR A 14 24.28 -35.23 26.65
N ARG A 15 25.24 -34.90 27.53
CA ARG A 15 25.95 -33.62 27.76
C ARG A 15 27.38 -33.60 27.17
N CYS A 16 27.99 -32.39 27.20
CA CYS A 16 29.42 -32.03 27.14
C CYS A 16 30.03 -32.01 25.72
N GLY A 17 30.86 -31.06 25.27
CA GLY A 17 31.60 -29.93 25.86
C GLY A 17 32.23 -29.09 24.70
N PRO A 18 33.09 -28.09 24.98
CA PRO A 18 33.33 -26.94 24.10
C PRO A 18 34.57 -27.08 23.22
N ASP A 19 34.59 -26.42 22.06
CA ASP A 19 35.84 -26.11 21.37
C ASP A 19 35.93 -24.67 20.89
N ARG A 20 37.06 -24.07 21.26
CA ARG A 20 37.52 -22.72 20.94
C ARG A 20 38.19 -22.76 19.56
N HIS A 21 37.96 -21.76 18.72
CA HIS A 21 39.01 -21.29 17.81
C HIS A 21 38.95 -19.76 17.64
N THR A 22 40.02 -19.15 18.12
CA THR A 22 40.46 -17.76 17.95
C THR A 22 41.32 -17.64 16.69
N TYR A 23 41.11 -16.60 15.87
CA TYR A 23 42.16 -15.96 15.04
C TYR A 23 41.60 -14.64 14.47
N SER A 24 41.83 -13.50 15.12
CA SER A 24 42.97 -12.56 15.01
C SER A 24 42.74 -11.42 14.00
N ASP A 25 42.71 -10.21 14.54
CA ASP A 25 42.83 -8.93 13.86
C ASP A 25 44.08 -8.83 12.99
N ARG A 26 43.96 -8.13 11.84
CA ARG A 26 45.05 -7.27 11.34
C ARG A 26 44.48 -5.99 10.70
N VAL A 27 44.79 -4.91 11.38
CA VAL A 27 44.84 -3.53 10.90
C VAL A 27 46.10 -3.38 10.05
N ASP A 28 46.01 -2.69 8.90
CA ASP A 28 47.11 -1.90 8.35
C ASP A 28 46.59 -0.80 7.39
N ARG A 29 46.85 0.45 7.77
CA ARG A 29 47.03 1.66 6.94
C ARG A 29 48.52 2.07 7.14
N PRO A 30 49.15 3.03 6.41
CA PRO A 30 48.62 4.05 5.49
C PRO A 30 49.48 4.27 4.21
N GLY A 31 49.04 5.19 3.35
CA GLY A 31 49.87 5.71 2.24
C GLY A 31 49.34 7.01 1.65
N ASP A 32 49.95 8.13 2.04
CA ASP A 32 49.80 9.47 1.48
C ASP A 32 50.24 9.55 -0.01
N ARG A 33 49.60 10.42 -0.81
CA ARG A 33 50.23 11.66 -1.35
C ARG A 33 49.44 12.35 -2.48
N CYS A 34 49.55 13.68 -2.43
CA CYS A 34 49.66 14.65 -3.52
C CYS A 34 48.42 15.17 -4.29
N ARG A 35 47.94 16.31 -3.76
CA ARG A 35 47.69 17.62 -4.41
C ARG A 35 48.00 17.73 -5.92
N HIS A 36 47.03 18.29 -6.67
CA HIS A 36 47.30 19.29 -7.71
C HIS A 36 46.24 20.41 -7.71
N ARG A 37 46.73 21.63 -7.93
CA ARG A 37 46.01 22.92 -8.02
C ARG A 37 45.49 23.17 -9.45
N ARG A 38 44.24 23.68 -9.57
CA ARG A 38 43.69 24.86 -10.32
C ARG A 38 44.26 25.24 -11.73
N PRO A 39 43.49 25.91 -12.64
CA PRO A 39 42.59 27.04 -12.31
C PRO A 39 41.29 27.29 -13.16
N ARG A 40 40.47 28.16 -12.54
CA ARG A 40 39.45 29.14 -13.00
C ARG A 40 39.17 29.32 -14.51
N ARG A 41 37.89 29.58 -14.83
CA ARG A 41 37.46 30.79 -15.57
C ARG A 41 36.01 31.19 -15.25
N ASP A 42 35.83 32.50 -15.22
CA ASP A 42 34.66 33.28 -14.85
C ASP A 42 33.59 33.35 -15.96
N ALA A 43 32.34 33.66 -15.61
CA ALA A 43 31.64 34.88 -16.04
C ALA A 43 30.16 34.89 -15.58
N ALA A 44 29.79 35.97 -14.89
CA ALA A 44 28.43 36.49 -14.74
C ALA A 44 27.96 37.05 -16.10
N ALA A 45 26.69 37.07 -16.48
CA ALA A 45 25.61 38.03 -16.18
C ALA A 45 24.74 37.98 -17.46
N ASP A 46 23.42 38.09 -17.46
CA ASP A 46 22.74 39.37 -17.37
C ASP A 46 21.22 39.21 -17.27
N ARG A 47 20.63 40.23 -16.65
CA ARG A 47 19.20 40.47 -16.45
C ARG A 47 18.59 41.15 -17.68
N LEU A 48 17.24 41.16 -17.71
CA LEU A 48 16.29 42.24 -18.07
C LEU A 48 15.11 41.63 -18.86
N SER A 49 13.90 41.53 -18.28
CA SER A 49 12.90 42.60 -18.09
C SER A 49 12.27 43.07 -19.40
N ALA A 50 10.97 42.80 -19.58
CA ALA A 50 9.97 43.84 -19.85
C ALA A 50 8.56 43.26 -19.89
N ALA A 51 7.66 43.94 -19.18
CA ALA A 51 6.21 43.78 -19.20
C ALA A 51 5.57 44.89 -20.06
N ALA A 52 4.39 44.63 -20.63
CA ALA A 52 3.33 45.59 -21.02
C ALA A 52 2.18 44.77 -21.70
N HIS A 53 0.95 44.77 -21.15
CA HIS A 53 -0.22 45.59 -21.57
C HIS A 53 -0.75 45.19 -22.97
N ASP A 54 -2.04 44.99 -23.28
CA ASP A 54 -3.32 45.40 -22.69
C ASP A 54 -4.48 44.69 -23.47
N SER A 55 -5.68 44.69 -22.87
CA SER A 55 -7.01 44.80 -23.50
C SER A 55 -7.72 43.59 -24.14
N SER A 56 -8.68 43.07 -23.35
CA SER A 56 -10.10 42.85 -23.68
C SER A 56 -10.53 42.30 -25.06
N PHE A 57 -11.07 41.08 -25.05
CA PHE A 57 -12.26 40.75 -25.84
C PHE A 57 -13.10 39.69 -25.12
N ARG A 58 -14.35 40.05 -24.76
CA ARG A 58 -15.35 39.15 -24.19
C ARG A 58 -15.92 38.27 -25.31
N LEU A 59 -15.74 36.97 -25.21
CA LEU A 59 -16.57 35.97 -25.88
C LEU A 59 -17.13 35.02 -24.83
N ARG A 60 -18.46 35.04 -24.68
CA ARG A 60 -19.22 34.06 -23.88
C ARG A 60 -19.01 32.68 -24.53
N ARG A 61 -18.24 31.81 -23.88
CA ARG A 61 -18.22 30.37 -24.21
C ARG A 61 -19.28 29.65 -23.40
N VAL A 62 -20.16 28.98 -24.14
CA VAL A 62 -21.10 27.96 -23.67
C VAL A 62 -20.30 26.86 -22.96
N ALA A 63 -20.76 26.44 -21.78
CA ALA A 63 -20.10 25.43 -20.96
C ALA A 63 -20.16 24.04 -21.64
N ASP A 64 -19.01 23.41 -21.79
CA ASP A 64 -18.84 22.00 -22.17
C ASP A 64 -19.18 21.09 -20.96
N PRO A 65 -20.04 20.06 -21.08
CA PRO A 65 -20.37 19.18 -19.95
C PRO A 65 -19.30 18.14 -19.57
N ARG A 66 -18.14 18.08 -20.23
CA ARG A 66 -17.16 16.99 -20.00
C ARG A 66 -15.91 17.46 -19.27
N THR A 67 -15.97 17.43 -17.93
CA THR A 67 -14.91 17.11 -16.95
C THR A 67 -15.20 17.85 -15.64
N ARG A 68 -16.09 17.30 -14.81
CA ARG A 68 -16.07 17.63 -13.37
C ARG A 68 -14.99 16.77 -12.73
N ARG A 69 -13.74 17.26 -12.76
CA ARG A 69 -12.65 16.72 -11.91
C ARG A 69 -13.11 16.81 -10.46
N CYS A 70 -12.83 15.79 -9.66
CA CYS A 70 -13.00 15.83 -8.21
C CYS A 70 -11.99 16.87 -7.67
N VAL A 71 -12.41 18.12 -7.57
CA VAL A 71 -11.58 19.18 -6.98
C VAL A 71 -11.82 19.12 -5.48
N LEU A 72 -10.90 18.51 -4.74
CA LEU A 72 -10.76 18.78 -3.32
C LEU A 72 -10.55 20.29 -3.18
N HIS A 73 -11.57 21.03 -2.75
CA HIS A 73 -11.44 22.47 -2.51
C HIS A 73 -10.30 22.69 -1.51
N ARG A 74 -9.32 23.54 -1.87
CA ARG A 74 -8.28 23.99 -0.94
C ARG A 74 -8.91 24.86 0.15
N HIS A 75 -9.44 24.25 1.20
CA HIS A 75 -9.71 24.98 2.44
C HIS A 75 -8.37 25.19 3.14
N ARG A 76 -7.77 26.37 2.94
CA ARG A 76 -6.67 26.86 3.78
C ARG A 76 -7.23 27.06 5.20
N GLY A 77 -6.79 26.26 6.17
CA GLY A 77 -6.94 26.61 7.59
C GLY A 77 -7.34 25.51 8.58
N LEU A 78 -7.79 24.33 8.13
CA LEU A 78 -8.11 23.21 9.03
C LEU A 78 -7.33 21.96 8.59
N MET A 79 -6.60 21.35 9.53
CA MET A 79 -5.96 20.05 9.29
C MET A 79 -7.03 19.05 8.87
N ARG A 80 -6.86 18.41 7.71
CA ARG A 80 -7.75 17.34 7.26
C ARG A 80 -7.17 16.00 7.67
N VAL A 81 -7.98 15.19 8.35
CA VAL A 81 -7.66 13.79 8.64
C VAL A 81 -8.14 12.93 7.47
N ILE A 82 -7.19 12.30 6.78
CA ILE A 82 -7.46 11.39 5.65
C ILE A 82 -6.99 10.00 6.04
N ASP A 83 -7.95 9.08 6.22
CA ASP A 83 -7.68 7.67 6.46
C ASP A 83 -7.45 6.95 5.11
N PHE A 84 -6.19 6.64 4.85
CA PHE A 84 -5.70 6.03 3.62
C PHE A 84 -5.93 4.51 3.58
N HIS A 85 -6.03 3.85 4.74
CA HIS A 85 -6.17 2.40 4.83
C HIS A 85 -7.45 2.03 5.59
N ASN A 86 -8.49 1.69 4.84
CA ASN A 86 -9.78 1.21 5.32
C ASN A 86 -10.45 0.36 4.22
N HIS A 87 -11.49 -0.40 4.56
CA HIS A 87 -12.05 -1.41 3.65
C HIS A 87 -13.57 -1.41 3.55
N PHE A 88 -14.12 -1.38 2.34
CA PHE A 88 -15.56 -1.39 2.10
C PHE A 88 -15.95 -2.45 1.05
N TYR A 89 -17.01 -3.21 1.33
CA TYR A 89 -17.68 -4.07 0.35
C TYR A 89 -18.93 -3.38 -0.17
N PRO A 90 -18.97 -2.98 -1.46
CA PRO A 90 -20.21 -2.50 -2.06
C PRO A 90 -21.31 -3.57 -1.94
N PRO A 91 -22.56 -3.20 -1.59
CA PRO A 91 -23.66 -4.17 -1.48
C PRO A 91 -23.81 -5.04 -2.75
N ALA A 92 -23.66 -4.43 -3.93
CA ALA A 92 -23.73 -5.15 -5.20
C ALA A 92 -22.66 -6.25 -5.34
N TYR A 93 -21.46 -6.06 -4.78
CA TYR A 93 -20.42 -7.10 -4.74
C TYR A 93 -20.87 -8.27 -3.87
N LEU A 94 -21.39 -8.00 -2.66
CA LEU A 94 -21.89 -9.04 -1.76
C LEU A 94 -23.06 -9.83 -2.38
N ASP A 95 -23.95 -9.15 -3.10
CA ASP A 95 -25.06 -9.80 -3.80
C ASP A 95 -24.58 -10.64 -5.00
N ALA A 96 -23.56 -10.17 -5.72
CA ALA A 96 -22.94 -10.92 -6.80
C ALA A 96 -22.25 -12.21 -6.30
N LEU A 97 -21.60 -12.17 -5.12
CA LEU A 97 -21.02 -13.36 -4.50
C LEU A 97 -22.09 -14.40 -4.13
N ARG A 98 -23.27 -13.96 -3.69
CA ARG A 98 -24.38 -14.85 -3.30
C ARG A 98 -25.11 -15.49 -4.48
N SER A 99 -25.21 -14.78 -5.59
CA SER A 99 -26.05 -15.16 -6.75
C SER A 99 -25.28 -15.83 -7.88
N GLY A 100 -23.94 -15.81 -7.85
CA GLY A 100 -23.08 -16.29 -8.93
C GLY A 100 -22.36 -17.61 -8.64
N SER A 101 -21.67 -18.12 -9.66
CA SER A 101 -20.67 -19.19 -9.55
C SER A 101 -19.36 -18.62 -8.99
N SER A 102 -19.43 -18.11 -7.77
CA SER A 102 -18.31 -17.56 -7.01
C SER A 102 -17.55 -18.68 -6.31
N ARG A 103 -16.22 -18.58 -6.24
CA ARG A 103 -15.38 -19.45 -5.39
C ARG A 103 -15.46 -19.03 -3.92
N VAL A 104 -15.91 -17.81 -3.64
CA VAL A 104 -16.25 -17.35 -2.29
C VAL A 104 -17.63 -17.89 -1.92
N ARG A 105 -17.70 -18.61 -0.79
CA ARG A 105 -18.98 -19.05 -0.19
C ARG A 105 -19.44 -18.04 0.84
N VAL A 106 -20.69 -17.58 0.75
CA VAL A 106 -21.26 -16.62 1.69
C VAL A 106 -22.21 -17.34 2.66
N THR A 107 -21.93 -17.24 3.96
CA THR A 107 -22.87 -17.61 5.03
C THR A 107 -23.28 -16.37 5.83
N VAL A 108 -23.99 -16.55 6.93
CA VAL A 108 -24.41 -15.46 7.83
C VAL A 108 -24.05 -15.84 9.27
N ASP A 109 -23.53 -14.90 10.06
CA ASP A 109 -23.26 -15.09 11.49
C ASP A 109 -24.54 -14.93 12.36
N ALA A 110 -24.40 -15.01 13.68
CA ALA A 110 -25.53 -14.89 14.60
C ALA A 110 -26.15 -13.48 14.60
N GLU A 111 -25.37 -12.45 14.25
CA GLU A 111 -25.74 -11.04 14.20
C GLU A 111 -26.28 -10.60 12.82
N GLY A 112 -26.40 -11.52 11.86
CA GLY A 112 -26.93 -11.22 10.52
C GLY A 112 -25.89 -10.61 9.56
N ASN A 113 -24.59 -10.72 9.86
CA ASN A 113 -23.52 -10.30 8.97
C ASN A 113 -23.14 -11.39 7.97
N PRO A 114 -22.91 -11.04 6.69
CA PRO A 114 -22.32 -11.93 5.72
C PRO A 114 -20.94 -12.37 6.18
N VAL A 115 -20.70 -13.68 6.16
CA VAL A 115 -19.39 -14.27 6.36
C VAL A 115 -18.90 -14.78 5.02
N LEU A 116 -17.81 -14.20 4.53
CA LEU A 116 -17.19 -14.50 3.24
C LEU A 116 -16.12 -15.56 3.47
N HIS A 117 -16.35 -16.81 3.06
CA HIS A 117 -15.40 -17.91 3.16
C HIS A 117 -14.63 -18.04 1.85
N TYR A 118 -13.30 -17.98 1.92
CA TYR A 118 -12.40 -18.11 0.78
C TYR A 118 -11.21 -19.01 1.14
N PRO A 119 -10.36 -19.43 0.17
CA PRO A 119 -9.32 -20.40 0.45
C PRO A 119 -8.41 -19.99 1.61
N GLY A 120 -8.50 -20.73 2.72
CA GLY A 120 -7.65 -20.60 3.91
C GLY A 120 -8.12 -19.59 4.96
N ASP A 121 -9.20 -18.84 4.73
CA ASP A 121 -9.59 -17.73 5.63
C ASP A 121 -11.05 -17.28 5.44
N TYR A 122 -11.52 -16.36 6.29
CA TYR A 122 -12.84 -15.76 6.18
C TYR A 122 -12.89 -14.32 6.67
N ASN A 123 -13.81 -13.54 6.12
CA ASN A 123 -14.12 -12.18 6.58
C ASN A 123 -15.57 -12.05 7.02
N ILE A 124 -15.81 -11.37 8.15
CA ILE A 124 -17.15 -11.01 8.61
C ILE A 124 -17.44 -9.57 8.16
N ALA A 125 -18.35 -9.41 7.20
CA ALA A 125 -18.75 -8.11 6.68
C ALA A 125 -19.72 -7.39 7.64
N VAL A 126 -19.20 -6.92 8.78
CA VAL A 126 -19.97 -6.12 9.76
C VAL A 126 -20.54 -4.85 9.14
N ARG A 127 -21.50 -4.20 9.80
CA ARG A 127 -22.20 -3.01 9.26
C ARG A 127 -21.26 -1.96 8.66
N GLY A 128 -20.17 -1.64 9.36
CA GLY A 128 -19.14 -0.71 8.89
C GLY A 128 -18.61 -1.04 7.50
N HIS A 129 -18.51 -2.31 7.11
CA HIS A 129 -18.01 -2.75 5.81
C HIS A 129 -18.97 -2.49 4.65
N ARG A 130 -20.28 -2.37 4.90
CA ARG A 130 -21.30 -2.49 3.84
C ARG A 130 -22.37 -1.40 3.82
N ASP A 131 -22.45 -0.60 4.88
CA ASP A 131 -23.39 0.52 5.01
C ASP A 131 -22.60 1.83 4.98
N ILE A 132 -22.65 2.53 3.84
CA ILE A 132 -21.87 3.77 3.64
C ILE A 132 -22.39 4.94 4.47
N ALA A 133 -23.70 5.00 4.74
CA ALA A 133 -24.31 6.05 5.54
C ALA A 133 -23.93 5.88 7.02
N TYR A 134 -23.98 4.64 7.52
CA TYR A 134 -23.47 4.32 8.85
C TYR A 134 -21.98 4.64 8.96
N ARG A 135 -21.18 4.24 7.97
CA ARG A 135 -19.75 4.56 7.93
C ARG A 135 -19.51 6.06 8.02
N GLU A 136 -20.24 6.87 7.25
CA GLU A 136 -20.14 8.32 7.32
C GLU A 136 -20.42 8.86 8.73
N SER A 137 -21.45 8.37 9.43
CA SER A 137 -21.70 8.78 10.82
C SER A 137 -20.55 8.43 11.78
N VAL A 138 -19.90 7.27 11.59
CA VAL A 138 -18.75 6.86 12.41
C VAL A 138 -17.56 7.78 12.15
N LEU A 139 -17.31 8.16 10.90
CA LEU A 139 -16.23 9.10 10.56
C LEU A 139 -16.47 10.49 11.16
N GLN A 140 -17.71 10.97 11.15
CA GLN A 140 -18.08 12.23 11.79
C GLN A 140 -17.84 12.20 13.31
N GLU A 141 -18.24 11.10 13.97
CA GLU A 141 -18.02 10.91 15.41
C GLU A 141 -16.52 10.90 15.79
N HIS A 142 -15.68 10.34 14.93
CA HIS A 142 -14.24 10.23 15.18
C HIS A 142 -13.43 11.43 14.69
N GLY A 143 -14.04 12.39 13.99
CA GLY A 143 -13.34 13.54 13.41
C GLY A 143 -12.44 13.17 12.23
N VAL A 144 -12.83 12.16 11.43
CA VAL A 144 -12.13 11.79 10.19
C VAL A 144 -12.82 12.40 8.98
N ASP A 145 -12.11 13.25 8.24
CA ASP A 145 -12.70 14.04 7.14
C ASP A 145 -12.92 13.21 5.87
N THR A 146 -11.95 12.36 5.53
CA THR A 146 -12.00 11.57 4.29
C THR A 146 -11.50 10.15 4.52
N GLN A 147 -12.17 9.16 3.92
CA GLN A 147 -11.64 7.81 3.74
C GLN A 147 -11.36 7.52 2.26
N ILE A 148 -10.23 6.88 1.98
CA ILE A 148 -9.93 6.35 0.65
C ILE A 148 -10.41 4.90 0.60
N LEU A 149 -11.57 4.67 0.00
CA LEU A 149 -12.20 3.35 -0.04
C LEU A 149 -11.34 2.35 -0.83
N SER A 150 -11.19 1.16 -0.28
CA SER A 150 -10.52 0.03 -0.90
C SER A 150 -11.29 -1.28 -0.66
N LEU A 151 -11.09 -2.29 -1.50
CA LEU A 151 -11.70 -3.62 -1.36
C LEU A 151 -10.69 -4.61 -0.78
N THR A 152 -10.91 -5.11 0.42
CA THR A 152 -10.04 -6.09 1.09
C THR A 152 -10.29 -7.53 0.61
N THR A 153 -9.60 -8.50 1.21
CA THR A 153 -9.79 -9.93 0.93
C THR A 153 -11.27 -10.32 1.08
N PRO A 154 -11.81 -11.26 0.30
CA PRO A 154 -11.14 -12.07 -0.72
C PRO A 154 -10.75 -11.32 -2.00
N GLY A 155 -11.14 -10.05 -2.15
CA GLY A 155 -10.96 -9.31 -3.38
C GLY A 155 -11.60 -10.01 -4.59
N THR A 156 -10.95 -9.95 -5.75
CA THR A 156 -11.42 -10.62 -6.97
C THR A 156 -10.46 -11.69 -7.48
N HIS A 157 -9.24 -11.76 -6.93
CA HIS A 157 -8.16 -12.62 -7.43
C HIS A 157 -8.38 -14.12 -7.16
N VAL A 158 -9.27 -14.45 -6.23
CA VAL A 158 -9.67 -15.84 -5.94
C VAL A 158 -10.56 -16.43 -7.03
N GLU A 159 -11.21 -15.57 -7.83
CA GLU A 159 -12.18 -15.96 -8.85
C GLU A 159 -11.54 -16.34 -10.19
N GLU A 160 -12.31 -17.04 -11.03
CA GLU A 160 -11.98 -17.23 -12.44
C GLU A 160 -11.86 -15.88 -13.17
N PRO A 161 -10.97 -15.73 -14.17
CA PRO A 161 -10.68 -14.44 -14.81
C PRO A 161 -11.91 -13.64 -15.24
N ALA A 162 -12.89 -14.26 -15.90
CA ALA A 162 -14.09 -13.57 -16.37
C ALA A 162 -14.96 -13.05 -15.21
N THR A 163 -15.08 -13.83 -14.13
CA THR A 163 -15.79 -13.44 -12.91
C THR A 163 -15.03 -12.34 -12.18
N ALA A 164 -13.71 -12.45 -12.06
CA ALA A 164 -12.85 -11.45 -11.44
C ALA A 164 -13.02 -10.08 -12.13
N VAL A 165 -13.00 -10.05 -13.47
CA VAL A 165 -13.22 -8.81 -14.26
C VAL A 165 -14.60 -8.21 -13.98
N LYS A 166 -15.65 -9.03 -13.97
CA LYS A 166 -17.01 -8.57 -13.69
C LYS A 166 -17.12 -7.96 -12.29
N LEU A 167 -16.58 -8.65 -11.28
CA LEU A 167 -16.62 -8.19 -9.88
C LEU A 167 -15.79 -6.93 -9.67
N ALA A 168 -14.60 -6.83 -10.28
CA ALA A 168 -13.74 -5.66 -10.15
C ALA A 168 -14.45 -4.40 -10.70
N ARG A 169 -15.06 -4.52 -11.88
CA ARG A 169 -15.88 -3.44 -12.47
C ARG A 169 -17.04 -3.05 -11.56
N LEU A 170 -17.76 -4.03 -11.02
CA LEU A 170 -18.90 -3.80 -10.14
C LEU A 170 -18.50 -3.03 -8.87
N VAL A 171 -17.36 -3.40 -8.28
CA VAL A 171 -16.81 -2.72 -7.10
C VAL A 171 -16.39 -1.30 -7.45
N ASN A 172 -15.61 -1.13 -8.51
CA ASN A 172 -15.10 0.18 -8.93
C ASN A 172 -16.24 1.13 -9.31
N ASP A 173 -17.29 0.66 -10.00
CA ASP A 173 -18.45 1.48 -10.33
C ASP A 173 -19.26 1.85 -9.06
N GLY A 174 -19.35 0.93 -8.09
CA GLY A 174 -19.94 1.18 -6.77
C GLY A 174 -19.19 2.25 -5.97
N PHE A 175 -17.86 2.13 -5.87
CA PHE A 175 -17.00 3.15 -5.26
C PHE A 175 -17.14 4.49 -5.98
N ALA A 176 -17.14 4.52 -7.31
CA ALA A 176 -17.29 5.75 -8.06
C ALA A 176 -18.65 6.43 -7.81
N SER A 177 -19.71 5.65 -7.62
CA SER A 177 -21.02 6.16 -7.24
C SER A 177 -20.99 6.84 -5.87
N ILE A 178 -20.39 6.17 -4.87
CA ILE A 178 -20.22 6.70 -3.52
C ILE A 178 -19.41 8.01 -3.55
N VAL A 179 -18.24 7.99 -4.20
CA VAL A 179 -17.34 9.14 -4.29
C VAL A 179 -18.07 10.36 -4.88
N ARG A 180 -18.81 10.19 -5.98
CA ARG A 180 -19.58 11.28 -6.62
C ARG A 180 -20.64 11.90 -5.71
N GLY A 181 -21.27 11.09 -4.84
CA GLY A 181 -22.31 11.55 -3.91
C GLY A 181 -21.80 12.10 -2.58
N SER A 182 -20.50 11.97 -2.29
CA SER A 182 -19.97 12.14 -0.92
C SER A 182 -19.50 13.55 -0.56
N ASN A 183 -19.49 14.49 -1.51
CA ASN A 183 -18.91 15.84 -1.32
C ASN A 183 -17.49 15.84 -0.71
N GLY A 184 -16.66 14.86 -1.06
CA GLY A 184 -15.28 14.74 -0.58
C GLY A 184 -15.10 13.92 0.71
N ARG A 185 -16.18 13.38 1.30
CA ARG A 185 -16.11 12.43 2.43
C ARG A 185 -15.42 11.12 2.04
N PHE A 186 -15.54 10.72 0.77
CA PHE A 186 -14.93 9.49 0.27
C PHE A 186 -14.14 9.76 -1.01
N ALA A 187 -12.93 9.20 -1.07
CA ALA A 187 -12.18 8.94 -2.28
C ALA A 187 -12.06 7.41 -2.47
N ALA A 188 -11.38 6.94 -3.52
CA ALA A 188 -11.20 5.50 -3.72
C ALA A 188 -9.94 5.18 -4.52
N VAL A 189 -9.43 3.98 -4.28
CA VAL A 189 -8.49 3.26 -5.15
C VAL A 189 -9.20 2.08 -5.79
N ALA A 190 -8.80 1.74 -7.01
CA ALA A 190 -9.38 0.65 -7.76
C ALA A 190 -9.07 -0.71 -7.12
N THR A 191 -10.00 -1.64 -7.21
CA THR A 191 -9.68 -3.07 -7.18
C THR A 191 -9.42 -3.57 -8.61
N LEU A 192 -8.52 -4.53 -8.76
CA LEU A 192 -8.11 -5.05 -10.07
C LEU A 192 -8.35 -6.57 -10.15
N PRO A 193 -8.77 -7.10 -11.31
CA PRO A 193 -8.91 -8.54 -11.55
C PRO A 193 -7.53 -9.20 -11.76
N LEU A 194 -6.69 -9.20 -10.72
CA LEU A 194 -5.25 -9.52 -10.83
C LEU A 194 -4.94 -10.95 -11.31
N SER A 195 -5.93 -11.85 -11.35
CA SER A 195 -5.81 -13.15 -12.04
C SER A 195 -5.70 -13.03 -13.57
N ASP A 196 -6.04 -11.87 -14.14
CA ASP A 196 -5.80 -11.47 -15.53
C ASP A 196 -5.06 -10.12 -15.57
N PRO A 197 -3.73 -10.12 -15.74
CA PRO A 197 -2.94 -8.89 -15.78
C PRO A 197 -3.30 -7.95 -16.93
N THR A 198 -3.75 -8.48 -18.08
CA THR A 198 -4.14 -7.63 -19.22
C THR A 198 -5.45 -6.92 -18.94
N ALA A 199 -6.43 -7.62 -18.37
CA ALA A 199 -7.67 -7.00 -17.94
C ALA A 199 -7.44 -6.03 -16.77
N SER A 200 -6.50 -6.33 -15.88
CA SER A 200 -6.10 -5.45 -14.77
C SER A 200 -5.53 -4.12 -15.26
N ALA A 201 -4.65 -4.15 -16.26
CA ALA A 201 -4.10 -2.94 -16.87
C ALA A 201 -5.21 -2.05 -17.46
N LYS A 202 -6.16 -2.64 -18.20
CA LYS A 202 -7.32 -1.93 -18.77
C LYS A 202 -8.23 -1.34 -17.70
N GLU A 203 -8.49 -2.09 -16.62
CA GLU A 203 -9.35 -1.62 -15.55
C GLU A 203 -8.68 -0.53 -14.71
N LEU A 204 -7.37 -0.62 -14.48
CA LEU A 204 -6.60 0.45 -13.85
C LEU A 204 -6.70 1.74 -14.67
N GLU A 205 -6.47 1.66 -15.98
CA GLU A 205 -6.62 2.82 -16.87
C GLU A 205 -8.03 3.41 -16.81
N ARG A 206 -9.06 2.57 -16.89
CA ARG A 206 -10.46 3.01 -16.80
C ARG A 206 -10.74 3.71 -15.47
N ALA A 207 -10.37 3.09 -14.36
CA ALA A 207 -10.61 3.63 -13.03
C ALA A 207 -9.92 4.99 -12.85
N CYS A 208 -8.70 5.11 -13.36
CA CYS A 208 -7.92 6.33 -13.25
C CYS A 208 -8.45 7.44 -14.16
N ARG A 209 -8.70 7.16 -15.44
CA ARG A 209 -9.07 8.17 -16.45
C ARG A 209 -10.55 8.52 -16.45
N GLN A 210 -11.42 7.56 -16.13
CA GLN A 210 -12.88 7.72 -16.25
C GLN A 210 -13.58 7.86 -14.89
N LEU A 211 -13.12 7.13 -13.87
CA LEU A 211 -13.73 7.17 -12.53
C LEU A 211 -13.06 8.18 -11.58
N GLY A 212 -11.85 8.63 -11.92
CA GLY A 212 -11.11 9.64 -11.15
C GLY A 212 -10.40 9.09 -9.91
N PHE A 213 -10.19 7.77 -9.82
CA PHE A 213 -9.41 7.17 -8.73
C PHE A 213 -7.94 7.52 -8.88
N CYS A 214 -7.19 7.60 -7.78
CA CYS A 214 -5.75 7.96 -7.80
C CYS A 214 -4.82 6.77 -8.14
N GLY A 215 -5.33 5.55 -8.10
CA GLY A 215 -4.60 4.34 -8.45
C GLY A 215 -5.37 3.09 -8.06
N ALA A 216 -4.67 2.07 -7.54
CA ALA A 216 -5.26 0.79 -7.15
C ALA A 216 -4.69 0.27 -5.84
N MET A 217 -5.48 -0.56 -5.15
CA MET A 217 -4.97 -1.46 -4.14
C MET A 217 -4.74 -2.84 -4.77
N VAL A 218 -3.57 -3.42 -4.54
CA VAL A 218 -3.19 -4.77 -4.96
C VAL A 218 -2.81 -5.59 -3.73
N PHE A 219 -2.86 -6.91 -3.86
CA PHE A 219 -2.41 -7.79 -2.78
C PHE A 219 -0.90 -8.06 -2.86
N SER A 220 -0.26 -8.35 -1.73
CA SER A 220 1.18 -8.63 -1.61
C SER A 220 1.67 -9.79 -2.49
N ASN A 221 0.79 -10.74 -2.80
CA ASN A 221 0.97 -11.75 -3.84
C ASN A 221 -0.39 -12.08 -4.50
N ILE A 222 -0.36 -12.69 -5.69
CA ILE A 222 -1.57 -13.12 -6.40
C ILE A 222 -1.55 -14.64 -6.53
N ASN A 223 -2.26 -15.32 -5.63
CA ASN A 223 -2.30 -16.79 -5.55
C ASN A 223 -0.89 -17.42 -5.51
N GLY A 224 0.00 -16.84 -4.70
CA GLY A 224 1.40 -17.24 -4.55
C GLY A 224 2.37 -16.67 -5.58
N ILE A 225 1.89 -15.93 -6.60
CA ILE A 225 2.75 -15.27 -7.59
C ILE A 225 3.16 -13.89 -7.07
N ALA A 226 4.47 -13.63 -7.03
CA ALA A 226 5.01 -12.35 -6.58
C ALA A 226 4.66 -11.20 -7.54
N LEU A 227 4.46 -10.00 -6.99
CA LEU A 227 4.18 -8.79 -7.78
C LEU A 227 5.30 -8.39 -8.76
N SER A 228 6.52 -8.88 -8.53
CA SER A 228 7.68 -8.69 -9.41
C SER A 228 7.70 -9.61 -10.63
N ASP A 229 6.78 -10.57 -10.74
CA ASP A 229 6.69 -11.46 -11.90
C ASP A 229 6.34 -10.67 -13.17
N ASP A 230 6.98 -11.01 -14.29
CA ASP A 230 6.81 -10.35 -15.58
C ASP A 230 5.36 -10.38 -16.09
N ARG A 231 4.54 -11.32 -15.61
CA ARG A 231 3.09 -11.35 -15.89
C ARG A 231 2.40 -10.05 -15.52
N PHE A 232 2.85 -9.34 -14.49
CA PHE A 232 2.23 -8.08 -14.04
C PHE A 232 2.81 -6.84 -14.74
N ARG A 233 3.81 -7.00 -15.61
CA ARG A 233 4.41 -5.90 -16.37
C ARG A 233 3.40 -4.99 -17.07
N PRO A 234 2.34 -5.49 -17.75
CA PRO A 234 1.34 -4.61 -18.38
C PRO A 234 0.60 -3.71 -17.38
N VAL A 235 0.42 -4.17 -16.14
CA VAL A 235 -0.20 -3.38 -15.08
C VAL A 235 0.75 -2.26 -14.64
N TRP A 236 2.03 -2.57 -14.48
CA TRP A 236 3.05 -1.60 -14.07
C TRP A 236 3.36 -0.56 -15.14
N GLU A 237 3.34 -0.94 -16.43
CA GLU A 237 3.44 0.01 -17.54
C GLU A 237 2.32 1.06 -17.47
N ILE A 238 1.05 0.62 -17.34
CA ILE A 238 -0.09 1.52 -17.21
C ILE A 238 -0.04 2.33 -15.90
N ALA A 239 0.32 1.70 -14.78
CA ALA A 239 0.45 2.40 -13.49
C ALA A 239 1.50 3.52 -13.57
N ASN A 240 2.65 3.23 -14.20
CA ASN A 240 3.71 4.20 -14.41
C ASN A 240 3.24 5.34 -15.31
N ASP A 241 2.58 5.04 -16.43
CA ASP A 241 2.04 6.04 -17.35
C ASP A 241 1.04 6.99 -16.68
N LEU A 242 0.28 6.48 -15.73
CA LEU A 242 -0.69 7.25 -14.96
C LEU A 242 -0.09 7.96 -13.75
N GLY A 243 1.15 7.64 -13.35
CA GLY A 243 1.69 8.06 -12.06
C GLY A 243 0.84 7.57 -10.89
N ALA A 244 0.32 6.34 -11.02
CA ALA A 244 -0.68 5.80 -10.11
C ALA A 244 -0.11 5.49 -8.73
N VAL A 245 -0.96 5.63 -7.72
CA VAL A 245 -0.71 5.11 -6.37
C VAL A 245 -1.03 3.62 -6.35
N ILE A 246 -0.04 2.79 -5.98
CA ILE A 246 -0.23 1.35 -5.80
C ILE A 246 -0.10 1.04 -4.31
N HIS A 247 -1.25 0.84 -3.66
CA HIS A 247 -1.32 0.43 -2.26
C HIS A 247 -1.22 -1.10 -2.19
N ILE A 248 -0.14 -1.61 -1.58
CA ILE A 248 0.09 -3.03 -1.38
C ILE A 248 -0.49 -3.42 -0.02
N HIS A 249 -1.61 -4.13 -0.07
CA HIS A 249 -2.27 -4.73 1.07
C HIS A 249 -1.88 -6.20 1.20
N PRO A 250 -1.73 -6.76 2.41
CA PRO A 250 -1.39 -8.17 2.54
C PRO A 250 -2.51 -9.11 2.05
N THR A 251 -2.12 -10.33 1.70
CA THR A 251 -3.01 -11.49 1.57
C THR A 251 -2.29 -12.71 2.15
N SER A 252 -2.93 -13.88 2.10
CA SER A 252 -2.34 -15.13 2.60
C SER A 252 -0.96 -15.39 1.94
N PRO A 253 0.12 -15.56 2.73
CA PRO A 253 1.44 -15.84 2.20
C PRO A 253 1.55 -17.25 1.60
N VAL A 254 2.59 -17.49 0.82
CA VAL A 254 3.03 -18.86 0.50
C VAL A 254 3.46 -19.56 1.80
N GLY A 255 3.01 -20.79 2.01
CA GLY A 255 3.30 -21.55 3.25
C GLY A 255 2.38 -21.19 4.42
N VAL A 256 1.20 -20.62 4.15
CA VAL A 256 0.15 -20.28 5.13
C VAL A 256 -0.25 -21.46 6.02
N GLU A 257 0.00 -22.68 5.59
CA GLU A 257 -0.27 -23.93 6.30
C GLU A 257 0.43 -24.00 7.66
N ALA A 258 1.56 -23.32 7.83
CA ALA A 258 2.27 -23.21 9.10
C ALA A 258 1.67 -22.18 10.07
N MET A 259 0.62 -21.44 9.65
CA MET A 259 0.06 -20.28 10.35
C MET A 259 -1.44 -20.42 10.65
N LYS A 260 -1.98 -21.65 10.56
CA LYS A 260 -3.42 -21.94 10.72
C LYS A 260 -3.93 -21.77 12.15
N ASP A 261 -3.05 -21.88 13.14
CA ASP A 261 -3.39 -21.75 14.55
C ASP A 261 -3.23 -20.31 15.05
N TYR A 262 -3.94 -19.96 16.12
CA TYR A 262 -3.81 -18.69 16.87
C TYR A 262 -3.92 -17.40 16.04
N TRP A 263 -4.56 -17.44 14.87
CA TRP A 263 -4.62 -16.31 13.95
C TRP A 263 -3.22 -15.84 13.48
N LEU A 264 -2.23 -16.72 13.44
CA LEU A 264 -0.88 -16.35 13.02
C LEU A 264 -0.82 -15.87 11.57
N MET A 265 -1.74 -16.31 10.71
CA MET A 265 -1.79 -15.87 9.32
C MET A 265 -1.96 -14.34 9.20
N PRO A 266 -3.00 -13.69 9.75
CA PRO A 266 -3.09 -12.24 9.71
C PRO A 266 -2.15 -11.52 10.69
N LEU A 267 -1.79 -12.13 11.82
CA LEU A 267 -0.95 -11.47 12.83
C LEU A 267 0.54 -11.45 12.49
N VAL A 268 1.04 -12.45 11.76
CA VAL A 268 2.46 -12.61 11.40
C VAL A 268 2.63 -12.73 9.89
N GLY A 269 1.83 -13.57 9.25
CA GLY A 269 1.93 -13.85 7.81
C GLY A 269 1.74 -12.61 6.97
N PHE A 270 0.66 -11.85 7.19
CA PHE A 270 0.34 -10.64 6.44
C PHE A 270 1.48 -9.59 6.43
N PRO A 271 1.99 -9.11 7.59
CA PRO A 271 3.13 -8.19 7.60
C PRO A 271 4.37 -8.73 6.87
N LEU A 272 4.69 -10.02 7.04
CA LEU A 272 5.85 -10.63 6.40
C LEU A 272 5.67 -10.80 4.89
N ASP A 273 4.45 -11.05 4.42
CA ASP A 273 4.16 -11.16 2.99
C ASP A 273 4.28 -9.80 2.30
N THR A 274 3.77 -8.72 2.91
CA THR A 274 4.00 -7.35 2.42
C THR A 274 5.49 -7.01 2.38
N THR A 275 6.24 -7.44 3.39
CA THR A 275 7.70 -7.25 3.45
C THR A 275 8.40 -7.94 2.28
N LEU A 276 8.03 -9.20 2.01
CA LEU A 276 8.56 -9.97 0.90
C LEU A 276 8.20 -9.33 -0.45
N ALA A 277 6.95 -8.88 -0.61
CA ALA A 277 6.48 -8.22 -1.82
C ALA A 277 7.30 -6.96 -2.15
N ALA A 278 7.49 -6.07 -1.16
CA ALA A 278 8.27 -4.85 -1.31
C ALA A 278 9.74 -5.14 -1.65
N ALA A 279 10.38 -6.07 -0.93
CA ALA A 279 11.76 -6.47 -1.21
C ALA A 279 11.91 -7.08 -2.61
N SER A 280 10.96 -7.93 -3.03
CA SER A 280 10.97 -8.57 -4.35
C SER A 280 10.83 -7.55 -5.48
N LEU A 281 9.95 -6.55 -5.34
CA LEU A 281 9.79 -5.47 -6.33
C LEU A 281 11.07 -4.64 -6.50
N VAL A 282 11.78 -4.38 -5.40
CA VAL A 282 13.06 -3.67 -5.43
C VAL A 282 14.13 -4.53 -6.09
N PHE A 283 14.39 -5.74 -5.58
CA PHE A 283 15.46 -6.59 -6.12
C PHE A 283 15.25 -7.05 -7.57
N SER A 284 14.01 -7.10 -8.05
CA SER A 284 13.72 -7.39 -9.46
C SER A 284 14.01 -6.23 -10.41
N GLY A 285 14.31 -5.04 -9.88
CA GLY A 285 14.44 -3.79 -10.63
C GLY A 285 13.11 -3.25 -11.15
N THR A 286 11.96 -3.75 -10.64
CA THR A 286 10.64 -3.26 -11.08
C THR A 286 10.44 -1.80 -10.69
N VAL A 287 10.92 -1.39 -9.51
CA VAL A 287 10.85 0.00 -9.06
C VAL A 287 11.62 0.95 -9.97
N ASP A 288 12.84 0.58 -10.38
CA ASP A 288 13.65 1.38 -11.31
C ASP A 288 13.03 1.48 -12.70
N ARG A 289 12.44 0.39 -13.20
CA ARG A 289 11.77 0.38 -14.51
C ARG A 289 10.52 1.26 -14.54
N PHE A 290 9.85 1.44 -13.40
CA PHE A 290 8.56 2.14 -13.29
C PHE A 290 8.59 3.25 -12.23
N PRO A 291 9.46 4.27 -12.40
CA PRO A 291 9.79 5.24 -11.36
C PRO A 291 8.66 6.24 -11.05
N ARG A 292 7.62 6.30 -11.89
CA ARG A 292 6.48 7.20 -11.65
C ARG A 292 5.41 6.59 -10.74
N ILE A 293 5.46 5.28 -10.49
CA ILE A 293 4.53 4.64 -9.57
C ILE A 293 4.81 5.14 -8.16
N LYS A 294 3.74 5.47 -7.42
CA LYS A 294 3.82 5.79 -6.00
C LYS A 294 3.43 4.56 -5.19
N TRP A 295 4.42 3.85 -4.67
CA TRP A 295 4.19 2.64 -3.89
C TRP A 295 3.83 3.00 -2.45
N ALA A 296 2.72 2.47 -1.95
CA ALA A 296 2.30 2.59 -0.56
C ALA A 296 2.17 1.20 0.06
N LEU A 297 2.72 0.99 1.24
CA LEU A 297 2.71 -0.31 1.92
C LEU A 297 1.81 -0.27 3.17
N GLY A 298 0.96 -1.28 3.29
CA GLY A 298 0.15 -1.46 4.48
C GLY A 298 0.97 -1.91 5.70
N HIS A 299 0.46 -1.64 6.90
CA HIS A 299 0.99 -2.06 8.20
C HIS A 299 2.43 -1.62 8.47
N LEU A 300 2.73 -0.32 8.29
CA LEU A 300 4.11 0.23 8.32
C LEU A 300 5.08 -0.49 7.36
N GLY A 301 4.58 -1.08 6.27
CA GLY A 301 5.40 -1.88 5.36
C GLY A 301 5.84 -3.21 5.95
N GLY A 302 5.09 -3.73 6.92
CA GLY A 302 5.38 -4.95 7.63
C GLY A 302 6.64 -4.82 8.48
N ALA A 303 7.71 -5.51 8.06
CA ALA A 303 9.00 -5.51 8.73
C ALA A 303 10.08 -4.72 7.97
N ILE A 304 9.73 -3.99 6.90
CA ILE A 304 10.72 -3.25 6.09
C ILE A 304 11.57 -2.27 6.93
N PRO A 305 11.01 -1.36 7.75
CA PRO A 305 11.83 -0.46 8.56
C PRO A 305 12.81 -1.19 9.49
N TYR A 306 12.42 -2.37 9.98
CA TYR A 306 13.27 -3.22 10.83
C TYR A 306 14.34 -3.99 10.03
N LEU A 307 14.01 -4.49 8.83
CA LEU A 307 14.87 -5.38 8.05
C LEU A 307 15.78 -4.66 7.05
N VAL A 308 15.60 -3.36 6.84
CA VAL A 308 16.25 -2.66 5.71
C VAL A 308 17.78 -2.78 5.70
N GLU A 309 18.43 -2.72 6.86
CA GLU A 309 19.89 -2.91 6.98
C GLU A 309 20.32 -4.30 6.49
N ARG A 310 19.52 -5.34 6.77
CA ARG A 310 19.78 -6.71 6.33
C ARG A 310 19.63 -6.83 4.81
N LEU A 311 18.69 -6.10 4.21
CA LEU A 311 18.52 -6.07 2.75
C LEU A 311 19.73 -5.43 2.07
N ASP A 312 20.24 -4.32 2.61
CA ASP A 312 21.46 -3.67 2.14
C ASP A 312 22.68 -4.58 2.28
N ARG A 313 22.81 -5.29 3.42
CA ARG A 313 23.87 -6.31 3.58
C ARG A 313 23.76 -7.41 2.54
N GLY A 314 22.54 -7.85 2.20
CA GLY A 314 22.30 -8.78 1.11
C GLY A 314 22.80 -8.22 -0.23
N PHE A 315 22.45 -6.96 -0.53
CA PHE A 315 22.92 -6.24 -1.71
C PHE A 315 24.45 -6.20 -1.81
N TYR A 316 25.19 -6.01 -0.72
CA TYR A 316 26.67 -6.02 -0.78
C TYR A 316 27.28 -7.43 -0.77
N ALA A 317 26.69 -8.36 -0.04
CA ALA A 317 27.25 -9.70 0.15
C ALA A 317 27.04 -10.62 -1.06
N PHE A 318 25.89 -10.55 -1.73
CA PHE A 318 25.50 -11.48 -2.78
C PHE A 318 25.40 -10.77 -4.13
N LYS A 319 26.07 -11.33 -5.16
CA LYS A 319 26.05 -10.76 -6.52
C LYS A 319 24.64 -10.82 -7.13
N GLU A 320 23.86 -11.82 -6.75
CA GLU A 320 22.49 -12.06 -7.20
C GLU A 320 21.56 -10.90 -6.78
N CYS A 321 21.79 -10.32 -5.59
CA CYS A 321 21.06 -9.15 -5.10
C CYS A 321 21.35 -7.86 -5.89
N ARG A 322 22.34 -7.87 -6.78
CA ARG A 322 22.71 -6.75 -7.66
C ARG A 322 22.42 -7.02 -9.13
N ALA A 323 21.66 -8.08 -9.42
CA ALA A 323 21.39 -8.47 -10.80
C ALA A 323 20.55 -7.44 -11.58
N HIS A 324 19.72 -6.66 -10.89
CA HIS A 324 18.75 -5.74 -11.49
C HIS A 324 18.67 -4.35 -10.84
N ILE A 325 19.51 -4.08 -9.85
CA ILE A 325 19.57 -2.79 -9.14
C ILE A 325 21.03 -2.40 -8.90
N ASP A 326 21.29 -1.10 -8.97
CA ASP A 326 22.63 -0.51 -8.80
C ASP A 326 22.78 0.26 -7.47
N ARG A 327 21.68 0.48 -6.75
CA ARG A 327 21.65 1.16 -5.44
C ARG A 327 21.26 0.17 -4.34
N PRO A 328 21.64 0.41 -3.08
CA PRO A 328 21.15 -0.39 -1.96
C PRO A 328 19.62 -0.33 -1.85
N PRO A 329 18.94 -1.44 -1.49
CA PRO A 329 17.49 -1.49 -1.29
C PRO A 329 16.92 -0.38 -0.42
N SER A 330 17.67 0.06 0.61
CA SER A 330 17.25 1.15 1.49
C SER A 330 16.96 2.45 0.75
N GLU A 331 17.69 2.76 -0.33
CA GLU A 331 17.46 3.99 -1.10
C GLU A 331 16.11 3.97 -1.81
N TYR A 332 15.72 2.83 -2.37
CA TYR A 332 14.41 2.65 -3.00
C TYR A 332 13.27 2.67 -1.99
N LEU A 333 13.44 1.94 -0.89
CA LEU A 333 12.37 1.73 0.09
C LEU A 333 12.06 3.03 0.84
N LYS A 334 13.03 3.94 1.02
CA LYS A 334 12.76 5.28 1.57
C LYS A 334 11.84 6.13 0.69
N GLU A 335 11.78 5.85 -0.61
CA GLU A 335 10.90 6.58 -1.54
C GLU A 335 9.44 6.08 -1.48
N PHE A 336 9.18 4.95 -0.80
CA PHE A 336 7.84 4.39 -0.64
C PHE A 336 7.05 5.14 0.43
N TYR A 337 5.73 4.97 0.43
CA TYR A 337 4.86 5.42 1.50
C TYR A 337 4.52 4.26 2.44
N TYR A 338 4.31 4.58 3.71
CA TYR A 338 4.02 3.61 4.78
C TYR A 338 2.77 4.08 5.53
N ASP A 339 1.76 3.23 5.67
CA ASP A 339 0.61 3.60 6.50
C ASP A 339 0.94 3.60 8.00
N SER A 340 0.00 4.01 8.85
CA SER A 340 0.11 3.98 10.31
C SER A 340 -0.56 2.77 10.96
N VAL A 341 -0.82 1.66 10.24
CA VAL A 341 -1.54 0.48 10.76
C VAL A 341 -0.60 -0.41 11.56
N ASN A 342 -0.08 0.18 12.61
CA ASN A 342 0.52 -0.41 13.79
C ASN A 342 0.57 0.73 14.79
N PHE A 343 -0.31 0.68 15.79
CA PHE A 343 -0.59 1.82 16.65
C PHE A 343 0.41 1.95 17.81
N ASP A 344 1.50 1.19 17.80
CA ASP A 344 2.61 1.36 18.74
C ASP A 344 3.47 2.56 18.33
N VAL A 345 3.65 3.51 19.25
CA VAL A 345 4.39 4.76 19.01
C VAL A 345 5.84 4.50 18.63
N ARG A 346 6.47 3.44 19.13
CA ARG A 346 7.88 3.11 18.80
C ARG A 346 8.00 2.52 17.40
N ALA A 347 7.03 1.70 16.99
CA ALA A 347 6.96 1.18 15.63
C ALA A 347 6.74 2.32 14.62
N LEU A 348 5.82 3.24 14.92
CA LEU A 348 5.61 4.45 14.11
C LEU A 348 6.88 5.30 14.01
N GLN A 349 7.55 5.55 15.15
CA GLN A 349 8.80 6.30 15.15
C GLN A 349 9.89 5.62 14.30
N LEU A 350 10.02 4.30 14.36
CA LEU A 350 10.96 3.55 13.52
C LEU A 350 10.68 3.75 12.02
N ALA A 351 9.41 3.74 11.60
CA ALA A 351 9.05 4.00 10.21
C ALA A 351 9.33 5.47 9.81
N ILE A 352 9.07 6.43 10.70
CA ILE A 352 9.37 7.85 10.49
C ILE A 352 10.88 8.08 10.37
N ASP A 353 11.68 7.51 11.27
CA ASP A 353 13.14 7.64 11.25
C ASP A 353 13.74 7.02 9.98
N PHE A 354 13.08 5.98 9.45
CA PHE A 354 13.49 5.32 8.22
C PHE A 354 13.13 6.12 6.96
N ALA A 355 11.85 6.42 6.76
CA ALA A 355 11.31 6.96 5.50
C ALA A 355 11.07 8.48 5.50
N GLY A 356 11.02 9.10 6.68
CA GLY A 356 10.63 10.50 6.86
C GLY A 356 9.12 10.66 7.10
N ALA A 357 8.75 11.71 7.85
CA ALA A 357 7.35 11.98 8.21
C ALA A 357 6.47 12.32 6.99
N ASP A 358 7.05 12.80 5.90
CA ASP A 358 6.37 13.11 4.64
C ASP A 358 6.02 11.87 3.80
N HIS A 359 6.51 10.69 4.22
CA HIS A 359 6.23 9.38 3.64
C HIS A 359 5.30 8.50 4.49
N ILE A 360 4.80 8.99 5.63
CA ILE A 360 3.84 8.24 6.45
C ILE A 360 2.40 8.67 6.14
N LEU A 361 1.48 7.71 6.06
CA LEU A 361 0.06 7.93 5.76
C LEU A 361 -0.79 7.48 6.95
N ALA A 362 -1.71 8.32 7.44
CA ALA A 362 -2.69 7.85 8.41
C ALA A 362 -3.55 6.72 7.82
N GLY A 363 -3.67 5.62 8.55
CA GLY A 363 -4.45 4.43 8.19
C GLY A 363 -5.04 3.77 9.42
N SER A 364 -6.29 3.33 9.33
CA SER A 364 -7.02 2.77 10.48
C SER A 364 -7.27 1.27 10.40
N ASP A 365 -7.20 0.69 9.21
CA ASP A 365 -7.67 -0.67 8.90
C ASP A 365 -9.16 -0.91 9.29
N TYR A 366 -9.94 0.17 9.38
CA TYR A 366 -11.35 0.08 9.71
C TYR A 366 -12.13 -0.61 8.57
N PRO A 367 -13.09 -1.50 8.86
CA PRO A 367 -13.61 -1.94 10.16
C PRO A 367 -13.19 -3.37 10.54
N HIS A 368 -11.97 -3.80 10.18
CA HIS A 368 -11.46 -5.08 10.68
C HIS A 368 -11.33 -5.06 12.20
N GLN A 369 -11.40 -6.23 12.83
CA GLN A 369 -11.42 -6.36 14.30
C GLN A 369 -10.19 -5.75 14.98
N ILE A 370 -9.04 -5.79 14.29
CA ILE A 370 -7.76 -5.24 14.77
C ILE A 370 -7.53 -3.80 14.32
N GLY A 371 -8.36 -3.28 13.41
CA GLY A 371 -8.35 -1.90 12.96
C GLY A 371 -9.04 -0.96 13.93
N SER A 372 -8.63 0.31 13.97
CA SER A 372 -9.20 1.32 14.86
C SER A 372 -8.90 2.75 14.44
N LEU A 373 -9.96 3.52 14.14
CA LEU A 373 -9.87 4.96 13.90
C LEU A 373 -9.32 5.71 15.14
N ARG A 374 -9.77 5.32 16.34
CA ARG A 374 -9.31 5.91 17.60
C ARG A 374 -7.82 5.67 17.81
N LYS A 375 -7.35 4.43 17.68
CA LYS A 375 -5.92 4.12 17.88
C LYS A 375 -5.04 4.78 16.83
N MET A 376 -5.49 4.88 15.57
CA MET A 376 -4.81 5.67 14.54
C MET A 376 -4.58 7.11 15.01
N LEU A 377 -5.64 7.80 15.43
CA LEU A 377 -5.56 9.19 15.88
C LEU A 377 -4.70 9.35 17.14
N ASP A 378 -4.94 8.53 18.16
CA ASP A 378 -4.28 8.64 19.47
C ASP A 378 -2.77 8.33 19.35
N SER A 379 -2.39 7.32 18.55
CA SER A 379 -0.98 6.97 18.36
C SER A 379 -0.21 8.04 17.59
N ILE A 380 -0.80 8.63 16.54
CA ILE A 380 -0.20 9.75 15.82
C ILE A 380 -0.10 11.00 16.72
N ALA A 381 -1.10 11.27 17.56
CA ALA A 381 -1.08 12.38 18.52
C ALA A 381 0.00 12.21 19.61
N ALA A 382 0.31 10.97 19.99
CA ALA A 382 1.30 10.67 21.02
C ALA A 382 2.77 10.77 20.54
N LEU A 383 3.01 10.88 19.23
CA LEU A 383 4.36 11.08 18.69
C LEU A 383 4.89 12.49 19.00
N ASP A 384 6.18 12.58 19.33
CA ASP A 384 6.92 13.84 19.48
C ASP A 384 7.33 14.38 18.10
N LEU A 385 6.40 15.06 17.45
CA LEU A 385 6.53 15.60 16.11
C LEU A 385 6.23 17.10 16.10
N SER A 386 6.81 17.80 15.13
CA SER A 386 6.36 19.14 14.80
C SER A 386 4.90 19.11 14.36
N GLU A 387 4.18 20.22 14.56
CA GLU A 387 2.79 20.35 14.09
C GLU A 387 2.68 20.16 12.57
N ALA A 388 3.71 20.57 11.82
CA ALA A 388 3.76 20.40 10.38
C ALA A 388 3.85 18.91 9.98
N ASP A 389 4.72 18.14 10.63
CA ASP A 389 4.88 16.71 10.38
C ASP A 389 3.62 15.94 10.80
N ARG A 390 3.04 16.28 11.96
CA ARG A 390 1.77 15.67 12.41
C ARG A 390 0.64 15.93 11.41
N ALA A 391 0.51 17.16 10.91
CA ALA A 391 -0.47 17.51 9.88
C ALA A 391 -0.21 16.78 8.56
N ALA A 392 1.07 16.60 8.20
CA ALA A 392 1.48 15.85 7.02
C ALA A 392 1.01 14.39 7.12
N ILE A 393 1.30 13.72 8.23
CA ILE A 393 0.90 12.32 8.47
C ILE A 393 -0.62 12.16 8.52
N LEU A 394 -1.32 13.03 9.26
CA LEU A 394 -2.78 12.95 9.45
C LEU A 394 -3.56 13.05 8.13
N GLY A 395 -3.03 13.75 7.12
CA GLY A 395 -3.69 13.78 5.82
C GLY A 395 -3.01 14.63 4.75
N GLY A 396 -2.03 15.47 5.09
CA GLY A 396 -1.29 16.24 4.10
C GLY A 396 -0.58 15.37 3.05
N ASN A 397 -0.02 14.23 3.45
CA ASN A 397 0.68 13.28 2.59
C ASN A 397 -0.31 12.57 1.66
N ALA A 398 -1.40 12.02 2.21
CA ALA A 398 -2.48 11.41 1.43
C ALA A 398 -3.12 12.40 0.46
N ALA A 399 -3.34 13.65 0.87
CA ALA A 399 -3.87 14.69 -0.01
C ALA A 399 -2.97 14.97 -1.21
N ARG A 400 -1.64 14.94 -1.05
CA ARG A 400 -0.70 15.08 -2.18
C ARG A 400 -0.83 13.90 -3.16
N LEU A 401 -0.99 12.67 -2.65
CA LEU A 401 -1.20 11.48 -3.49
C LEU A 401 -2.54 11.48 -4.24
N LEU A 402 -3.57 12.14 -3.69
CA LEU A 402 -4.87 12.31 -4.34
C LEU A 402 -4.84 13.37 -5.46
N LEU A 403 -3.93 14.34 -5.38
CA LEU A 403 -3.74 15.36 -6.40
C LEU A 403 -2.87 14.78 -7.51
N ARG A 404 -3.47 14.48 -8.66
CA ARG A 404 -2.72 14.12 -9.87
C ARG A 404 -2.21 15.39 -10.55
N ASP A 405 -0.91 15.44 -10.80
CA ASP A 405 -0.26 16.49 -11.60
C ASP A 405 -0.82 16.59 -13.02
#